data_AF-A0A2R7ILV9-F1
#
_entry.id   AF-A0A2R7ILV9-F1
#
_cell.length_a   1.000
_cell.length_b   1.000
_cell.length_c   1.000
_cell.angle_alpha   90.00
_cell.angle_beta   90.00
_cell.angle_gamma   90.00
#
_symmetry.space_group_name_H-M   'P 1'
#
loop_
_entity.id
_entity.type
_entity.pdbx_description
1 polymer ?
#
loop_
_entity_poly.entity_id
_entity_poly.type
_entity_poly.pdbx_seq_one_letter_code
_entity_poly.pdbx_strand_id
1 'polypeptide(L)'
;MLTDFVELSDTLPKRALAVVAAQTRCPDTKAKLAALEADYDTAVAGKRLSLLDLLEQHPAAELSLDCLVELSPAIAPRFYSIASSPLDDPHIADLIVGTMAAPAWSGLGEHRGFASGYMQHVAPGDQVFGYI
;
A
#
# COMPACT_ATOMS: atom_id res chain seq x y z
N MET A 1 -6.22 9.67 -8.66
CA MET A 1 -6.14 10.20 -7.26
C MET A 1 -5.72 9.11 -6.29
N LEU A 2 -6.57 8.11 -6.02
CA LEU A 2 -6.19 7.02 -5.11
C LEU A 2 -5.06 6.14 -5.65
N THR A 3 -5.00 5.98 -6.97
CA THR A 3 -3.96 5.19 -7.67
C THR A 3 -2.60 5.86 -7.73
N ASP A 4 -2.53 7.19 -7.58
CA ASP A 4 -1.33 7.97 -7.97
C ASP A 4 -0.74 8.77 -6.81
N PHE A 5 -1.47 8.93 -5.69
CA PHE A 5 -1.06 9.82 -4.61
C PHE A 5 -1.07 9.19 -3.21
N VAL A 6 -1.77 8.08 -2.99
CA VAL A 6 -1.84 7.42 -1.67
C VAL A 6 -1.40 5.96 -1.72
N GLU A 7 -0.63 5.54 -0.72
CA GLU A 7 -0.19 4.16 -0.53
C GLU A 7 -1.24 3.42 0.30
N LEU A 8 -1.88 2.42 -0.30
CA LEU A 8 -2.99 1.67 0.30
C LEU A 8 -2.55 0.31 0.86
N SER A 9 -1.36 -0.17 0.48
CA SER A 9 -0.84 -1.48 0.88
C SER A 9 0.11 -1.41 2.09
N ASP A 10 0.35 -0.21 2.62
CA ASP A 10 1.16 -0.04 3.83
C ASP A 10 0.44 -0.57 5.08
N THR A 11 1.24 -1.07 6.01
CA THR A 11 0.76 -1.58 7.31
C THR A 11 -0.06 -0.50 8.00
N LEU A 12 -1.27 -0.88 8.45
CA LEU A 12 -2.21 -0.04 9.16
C LEU A 12 -1.54 0.69 10.32
N PRO A 13 -1.45 2.03 10.29
CA PRO A 13 -0.86 2.78 11.40
C PRO A 13 -1.74 2.72 12.66
N LYS A 14 -1.13 2.69 13.85
CA LYS A 14 -1.86 2.77 15.14
C LYS A 14 -2.85 3.93 15.21
N ARG A 15 -2.45 5.10 14.69
CA ARG A 15 -3.34 6.29 14.61
C ARG A 15 -4.61 6.02 13.81
N ALA A 16 -4.50 5.29 12.70
CA ALA A 16 -5.62 5.01 11.82
C ALA A 16 -6.56 3.98 12.47
N LEU A 17 -5.99 2.94 13.10
CA LEU A 17 -6.77 1.96 13.87
C LEU A 17 -7.61 2.64 14.97
N ALA A 18 -7.02 3.55 15.73
CA ALA A 18 -7.72 4.31 16.77
C ALA A 18 -8.87 5.17 16.20
N VAL A 19 -8.64 5.84 15.06
CA VAL A 19 -9.68 6.64 14.39
C VAL A 19 -10.84 5.75 13.92
N VAL A 20 -10.54 4.63 13.26
CA VAL A 20 -11.58 3.68 12.80
C VAL A 20 -12.37 3.11 13.98
N ALA A 21 -11.69 2.73 15.06
CA ALA A 21 -12.34 2.22 16.27
C ALA A 21 -13.27 3.25 16.93
N ALA A 22 -12.88 4.53 16.94
CA ALA A 22 -13.70 5.61 17.48
C ALA A 22 -14.96 5.88 16.65
N GLN A 23 -14.87 5.79 15.32
CA GLN A 23 -15.98 6.06 14.40
C GLN A 23 -16.94 4.87 14.26
N THR A 24 -16.44 3.64 14.33
CA THR A 24 -17.23 2.41 14.23
C THR A 24 -18.33 2.39 15.29
N ARG A 25 -19.59 2.07 14.95
CA ARG A 25 -20.68 1.97 15.94
C ARG A 25 -20.96 0.56 16.41
N CYS A 26 -20.72 -0.42 15.55
CA CYS A 26 -20.99 -1.83 15.82
C CYS A 26 -20.17 -2.34 17.03
N PRO A 27 -20.81 -2.80 18.12
CA PRO A 27 -20.09 -3.26 19.32
C PRO A 27 -19.19 -4.47 19.07
N ASP A 28 -19.63 -5.41 18.22
CA ASP A 28 -18.83 -6.59 17.85
C ASP A 28 -17.57 -6.17 17.09
N THR A 29 -17.70 -5.26 16.12
CA THR A 29 -16.55 -4.72 15.39
C THR A 29 -15.62 -3.94 16.30
N LYS A 30 -16.13 -3.11 17.22
CA LYS A 30 -15.29 -2.42 18.22
C LYS A 30 -14.46 -3.40 19.04
N ALA A 31 -15.04 -4.51 19.49
CA ALA A 31 -14.31 -5.53 20.25
C ALA A 31 -13.18 -6.16 19.42
N LYS A 32 -13.42 -6.44 18.13
CA LYS A 32 -12.39 -6.93 17.20
C LYS A 32 -11.27 -5.92 16.98
N LEU A 33 -11.61 -4.64 16.77
CA LEU A 33 -10.63 -3.56 16.60
C LEU A 33 -9.78 -3.37 17.87
N ALA A 34 -10.39 -3.43 19.05
CA ALA A 34 -9.67 -3.38 20.32
C ALA A 34 -8.72 -4.57 20.52
N ALA A 35 -9.11 -5.76 20.05
CA ALA A 35 -8.22 -6.93 20.06
C ALA A 35 -7.01 -6.74 19.12
N LEU A 36 -7.22 -6.15 17.93
CA LEU A 36 -6.12 -5.78 17.03
C LEU A 36 -5.19 -4.73 17.66
N GLU A 37 -5.74 -3.77 18.41
CA GLU A 37 -4.94 -2.75 19.10
C GLU A 37 -4.08 -3.38 20.22
N ALA A 38 -4.66 -4.32 20.98
CA ALA A 38 -3.98 -5.01 22.06
C ALA A 38 -2.85 -5.95 21.57
N ASP A 39 -2.99 -6.55 20.40
CA ASP A 39 -1.99 -7.44 19.76
C ASP A 39 -1.48 -6.85 18.43
N TYR A 40 -1.21 -5.54 18.42
CA TYR A 40 -0.82 -4.85 17.20
C TYR A 40 0.43 -5.44 16.53
N ASP A 41 1.45 -5.79 17.32
CA ASP A 41 2.74 -6.21 16.76
C ASP A 41 2.61 -7.54 16.00
N THR A 42 1.80 -8.48 16.48
CA THR A 42 1.60 -9.77 15.82
C THR A 42 0.50 -9.70 14.77
N ALA A 43 -0.68 -9.19 15.16
CA ALA A 43 -1.88 -9.25 14.34
C ALA A 43 -1.90 -8.21 13.22
N VAL A 44 -1.20 -7.08 13.39
CA VAL A 44 -1.15 -5.99 12.41
C VAL A 44 0.23 -5.88 11.78
N ALA A 45 1.28 -5.61 12.56
CA ALA A 45 2.62 -5.37 12.00
C ALA A 45 3.23 -6.66 11.41
N GLY A 46 3.18 -7.78 12.14
CA GLY A 46 3.71 -9.07 11.70
C GLY A 46 3.01 -9.62 10.46
N LYS A 47 1.72 -9.32 10.29
CA LYS A 47 0.92 -9.71 9.12
C LYS A 47 0.90 -8.67 8.01
N ARG A 48 1.47 -7.48 8.24
CA ARG A 48 1.36 -6.32 7.35
C ARG A 48 -0.10 -6.02 6.95
N LEU A 49 -1.01 -6.13 7.91
CA LEU A 49 -2.43 -5.83 7.70
C LEU A 49 -2.55 -4.35 7.34
N SER A 50 -3.07 -4.04 6.15
CA SER A 50 -3.26 -2.66 5.71
C SER A 50 -4.56 -2.05 6.24
N LEU A 51 -4.72 -0.72 6.09
CA LEU A 51 -5.99 -0.06 6.37
C LEU A 51 -7.11 -0.56 5.45
N LEU A 52 -6.77 -0.86 4.19
CA LEU A 52 -7.72 -1.42 3.24
C LEU A 52 -8.16 -2.83 3.67
N ASP A 53 -7.21 -3.69 4.04
CA ASP A 53 -7.49 -5.05 4.54
C ASP A 53 -8.45 -5.02 5.74
N LEU A 54 -8.26 -4.08 6.66
CA LEU A 54 -9.12 -3.93 7.82
C LEU A 54 -10.56 -3.59 7.43
N LEU A 55 -10.75 -2.66 6.50
CA LEU A 55 -12.07 -2.25 6.03
C LEU A 55 -12.76 -3.38 5.24
N GLU A 56 -12.00 -4.19 4.50
CA GLU A 56 -12.51 -5.37 3.79
C GLU A 56 -12.93 -6.49 4.76
N GLN A 57 -12.13 -6.78 5.80
CA GLN A 57 -12.44 -7.80 6.80
C GLN A 57 -13.56 -7.39 7.75
N HIS A 58 -13.75 -6.09 7.94
CA HIS A 58 -14.74 -5.54 8.86
C HIS A 58 -15.64 -4.51 8.17
N PRO A 59 -16.62 -4.96 7.36
CA PRO A 59 -17.52 -4.04 6.62
C PRO A 59 -18.36 -3.10 7.50
N ALA A 60 -18.51 -3.42 8.78
CA ALA A 60 -19.18 -2.55 9.76
C ALA A 60 -18.24 -1.50 10.40
N ALA A 61 -16.96 -1.50 10.04
CA ALA A 61 -16.04 -0.43 10.38
C ALA A 61 -16.40 0.82 9.56
N GLU A 62 -16.58 1.95 10.24
CA GLU A 62 -16.97 3.21 9.61
C GLU A 62 -15.73 4.06 9.35
N LEU A 63 -15.47 4.38 8.08
CA LEU A 63 -14.45 5.36 7.69
C LEU A 63 -14.90 6.08 6.41
N SER A 64 -14.87 7.42 6.42
CA SER A 64 -15.13 8.21 5.23
C SER A 64 -13.95 8.17 4.24
N LEU A 65 -14.20 8.48 2.97
CA LEU A 65 -13.15 8.49 1.95
C LEU A 65 -12.10 9.57 2.21
N ASP A 66 -12.51 10.75 2.70
CA ASP A 66 -11.62 11.82 3.13
C ASP A 66 -10.69 11.35 4.26
N CYS A 67 -11.22 10.67 5.28
CA CYS A 67 -10.41 10.11 6.36
C CYS A 67 -9.47 9.02 5.84
N LEU A 68 -9.90 8.17 4.90
CA LEU A 68 -9.02 7.17 4.27
C LEU A 68 -7.79 7.85 3.64
N VAL A 69 -8.02 8.86 2.82
CA VAL A 69 -6.95 9.61 2.14
C VAL A 69 -6.03 10.30 3.15
N GLU A 70 -6.58 10.91 4.20
CA GLU A 70 -5.80 11.61 5.23
C GLU A 70 -4.94 10.65 6.08
N LEU A 71 -5.45 9.44 6.34
CA LEU A 71 -4.76 8.44 7.14
C LEU A 71 -3.71 7.67 6.33
N SER A 72 -3.89 7.55 5.01
CA SER A 72 -2.93 6.93 4.10
C SER A 72 -1.68 7.78 3.90
N PRO A 73 -0.49 7.16 3.85
CA PRO A 73 0.72 7.85 3.46
C PRO A 73 0.69 8.25 1.98
N ALA A 74 1.43 9.29 1.63
CA ALA A 74 1.64 9.66 0.23
C ALA A 74 2.50 8.60 -0.48
N ILE A 75 2.24 8.36 -1.77
CA ILE A 75 3.09 7.47 -2.56
C ILE A 75 4.52 8.03 -2.63
N ALA A 76 5.48 7.18 -2.26
CA ALA A 76 6.90 7.47 -2.40
C ALA A 76 7.47 6.89 -3.71
N PRO A 77 8.41 7.60 -4.37
CA PRO A 77 9.11 7.06 -5.53
C PRO A 77 9.92 5.81 -5.15
N ARG A 78 10.04 4.88 -6.09
CA ARG A 78 10.92 3.71 -5.95
C ARG A 78 12.15 3.93 -6.82
N PHE A 79 13.32 3.68 -6.23
CA PHE A 79 14.60 3.84 -6.89
C PHE A 79 15.01 2.54 -7.58
N TYR A 80 15.52 2.69 -8.81
CA TYR A 80 16.08 1.61 -9.61
C TYR A 80 17.46 2.01 -10.09
N SER A 81 18.39 1.06 -10.12
CA SER A 81 19.70 1.30 -10.73
C SER A 81 19.55 1.35 -12.25
N ILE A 82 20.16 2.37 -12.88
CA ILE A 82 20.28 2.45 -14.33
C ILE A 82 21.20 1.32 -14.80
N ALA A 83 20.70 0.50 -15.73
CA ALA A 83 21.36 -0.70 -16.25
C ALA A 83 22.00 -0.49 -17.64
N SER A 84 22.19 0.77 -18.02
CA SER A 84 22.76 1.23 -19.30
C SER A 84 23.88 2.22 -19.07
N SER A 85 24.61 2.58 -20.12
CA SER A 85 25.69 3.56 -20.08
C SER A 85 25.31 4.79 -20.92
N PRO A 86 25.50 6.02 -20.42
CA PRO A 86 25.22 7.24 -21.18
C PRO A 86 26.22 7.45 -22.35
N LEU A 87 27.27 6.63 -22.44
CA LEU A 87 28.20 6.64 -23.59
C LEU A 87 27.60 5.99 -24.84
N ASP A 88 26.58 5.14 -24.70
CA ASP A 88 25.89 4.50 -25.82
C ASP A 88 24.82 5.44 -26.39
N ASP A 89 23.91 5.92 -25.53
CA ASP A 89 22.97 6.99 -25.84
C ASP A 89 22.64 7.80 -24.56
N PRO A 90 22.94 9.11 -24.49
CA PRO A 90 22.66 9.93 -23.31
C PRO A 90 21.16 10.24 -23.11
N HIS A 91 20.29 9.89 -24.07
CA HIS A 91 18.84 10.10 -24.02
C HIS A 91 18.04 8.84 -23.65
N ILE A 92 18.70 7.70 -23.47
CA ILE A 92 18.07 6.42 -23.15
C ILE A 92 18.62 5.88 -21.83
N ALA A 93 17.72 5.41 -20.96
CA ALA A 93 18.07 4.73 -19.72
C ALA A 93 17.32 3.40 -19.62
N ASP A 94 18.06 2.30 -19.62
CA ASP A 94 17.50 0.97 -19.36
C ASP A 94 17.38 0.71 -17.86
N LEU A 95 16.28 0.07 -17.45
CA LEU A 95 16.03 -0.40 -16.09
C LEU A 95 15.78 -1.91 -16.10
N ILE A 96 16.35 -2.62 -15.13
CA ILE A 96 16.00 -4.02 -14.86
C ILE A 96 15.12 -4.04 -13.61
N VAL A 97 13.83 -4.33 -13.79
CA VAL A 97 12.82 -4.27 -12.72
C VAL A 97 12.38 -5.68 -12.32
N GLY A 98 12.74 -6.09 -11.11
CA GLY A 98 12.22 -7.32 -10.52
C GLY A 98 10.77 -7.15 -10.05
N THR A 99 9.89 -8.06 -10.48
CA THR A 99 8.49 -8.11 -10.04
C THR A 99 8.31 -9.10 -8.89
N MET A 100 7.41 -8.81 -7.95
CA MET A 100 7.04 -9.70 -6.86
C MET A 100 5.53 -9.93 -6.88
N ALA A 101 5.13 -11.20 -6.82
CA ALA A 101 3.77 -11.64 -6.56
C ALA A 101 3.85 -12.84 -5.60
N ALA A 102 3.18 -12.75 -4.46
CA ALA A 102 3.16 -13.81 -3.45
C ALA A 102 1.88 -13.70 -2.61
N PRO A 103 1.39 -14.80 -1.99
CA PRO A 103 0.26 -14.71 -1.06
C PRO A 103 0.50 -13.63 0.01
N ALA A 104 -0.51 -12.79 0.26
CA ALA A 104 -0.39 -11.71 1.23
C ALA A 104 -0.25 -12.28 2.65
N TRP A 105 0.63 -11.69 3.47
CA TRP A 105 0.81 -12.11 4.87
C TRP A 105 -0.41 -11.82 5.75
N SER A 106 -1.26 -10.88 5.33
CA SER A 106 -2.58 -10.64 5.93
C SER A 106 -3.54 -11.82 5.75
N GLY A 107 -3.24 -12.72 4.80
CA GLY A 107 -4.10 -13.83 4.39
C GLY A 107 -5.15 -13.40 3.35
N LEU A 108 -5.18 -12.13 2.96
CA LEU A 108 -6.12 -11.61 1.97
C LEU A 108 -5.46 -11.53 0.59
N GLY A 109 -5.80 -12.48 -0.29
CA GLY A 109 -5.39 -12.46 -1.68
C GLY A 109 -3.87 -12.52 -1.85
N GLU A 110 -3.35 -11.70 -2.76
CA GLU A 110 -1.96 -11.70 -3.20
C GLU A 110 -1.33 -10.32 -3.02
N HIS A 111 -0.13 -10.29 -2.45
CA HIS A 111 0.70 -9.10 -2.39
C HIS A 111 1.49 -8.94 -3.68
N ARG A 112 1.37 -7.76 -4.29
CA ARG A 112 2.18 -7.32 -5.43
C ARG A 112 2.93 -6.05 -5.07
N GLY A 113 4.19 -5.95 -5.49
CA GLY A 113 4.96 -4.72 -5.34
C GLY A 113 4.30 -3.60 -6.14
N PHE A 114 4.01 -2.46 -5.52
CA PHE A 114 3.30 -1.36 -6.17
C PHE A 114 4.01 -0.84 -7.43
N ALA A 115 5.24 -0.34 -7.27
CA ALA A 115 5.99 0.24 -8.40
C ALA A 115 6.43 -0.80 -9.44
N SER A 116 6.89 -1.99 -9.02
CA SER A 116 7.27 -3.04 -9.96
C SER A 116 6.07 -3.63 -10.70
N GLY A 117 4.91 -3.74 -10.04
CA GLY A 117 3.65 -4.10 -10.66
C GLY A 117 3.19 -3.06 -11.67
N TYR A 118 3.32 -1.76 -11.38
CA TYR A 118 3.10 -0.69 -12.36
C TYR A 118 4.04 -0.84 -13.57
N MET A 119 5.35 -0.95 -13.34
CA MET A 119 6.37 -1.08 -14.40
C MET A 119 6.15 -2.32 -15.28
N GLN A 120 5.57 -3.40 -14.74
CA GLN A 120 5.25 -4.61 -15.50
C GLN A 120 4.19 -4.36 -16.60
N HIS A 121 3.34 -3.34 -16.45
CA HIS A 121 2.26 -3.04 -17.39
C HIS A 121 2.56 -1.85 -18.31
N VAL A 122 3.69 -1.17 -18.12
CA VAL A 122 4.13 -0.06 -18.98
C VAL A 122 4.46 -0.59 -20.37
N ALA A 123 3.90 0.03 -21.40
CA ALA A 123 4.08 -0.31 -22.80
C ALA A 123 4.81 0.79 -23.59
N PRO A 124 5.37 0.48 -24.78
CA PRO A 124 5.96 1.49 -25.64
C PRO A 124 4.98 2.63 -25.96
N GLY A 125 5.41 3.87 -25.71
CA GLY A 125 4.59 5.08 -25.87
C GLY A 125 3.95 5.59 -24.58
N ASP A 126 3.95 4.80 -23.50
CA ASP A 126 3.50 5.25 -22.19
C ASP A 126 4.48 6.24 -21.56
N GLN A 127 3.95 7.14 -20.73
CA GLN A 127 4.75 8.07 -19.95
C GLN A 127 5.00 7.51 -18.55
N VAL A 128 6.26 7.55 -18.12
CA VAL A 128 6.69 7.19 -16.77
C VAL A 128 7.26 8.42 -16.08
N PHE A 129 6.71 8.79 -14.92
CA PHE A 129 7.22 9.91 -14.13
C PHE A 129 8.41 9.46 -13.29
N GLY A 130 9.52 10.20 -13.39
CA GLY A 130 10.75 9.91 -12.65
C GLY A 130 11.73 11.07 -12.69
N TYR A 131 12.86 10.89 -12.02
CA TYR A 131 13.99 11.81 -11.99
C TYR A 131 15.29 11.02 -11.93
N ILE A 132 16.39 11.65 -12.38
CA ILE A 132 17.76 11.14 -12.36
C ILE A 132 18.60 12.09 -11.51
#